data_AF-A0A7Y3F9I3-F1
#
_entry.id   AF-A0A7Y3F9I3-F1
#
_cell.length_a   1.000
_cell.length_b   1.000
_cell.length_c   1.000
_cell.angle_alpha   90.00
_cell.angle_beta   90.00
_cell.angle_gamma   90.00
#
_symmetry.space_group_name_H-M   'P 1'
#
loop_
_entity.id
_entity.type
_entity.pdbx_description
1 polymer ?
#
loop_
_entity_poly.entity_id
_entity_poly.type
_entity_poly.pdbx_seq_one_letter_code
_entity_poly.pdbx_strand_id
1 'polypeptide(L)'
;PELLVLPLMLGALLLILNERPWWAFGLVAIALTAKEDVALVAVPFGLWVAWRYHRWAGLTMAAAATGAFALNFLVLLPAFSPTGEVLYTGRYTEYGTSALGIIGGVAANPVSVLGDITRADSLAYLRDMVLTAPTSLAAPVVLLLGLPITMANALSTHFYQIDIRYHYTIYLLTAVGIAALYGARWLQTRASRTAYGWIVAAVVLAAFLGLGPGPDGSAWDGLEDAAAVEAAIDLIGPDDVVSANSTLAVHLAHRTTVYRFPNPFRELDYGTPGIDYDPPAGDVEWIILDPNRLVNFAYANETLTELLADRTNPWEPVISTDGVLLLRRR
;
A
#
# COMPACT_ATOMS: atom_id res chain seq x y z
N PRO A 1 -3.17 2.55 8.12
CA PRO A 1 -4.58 2.98 8.39
C PRO A 1 -5.59 2.38 7.39
N GLU A 2 -5.14 2.19 6.15
CA GLU A 2 -5.84 1.61 5.00
C GLU A 2 -6.46 0.23 5.29
N LEU A 3 -5.81 -0.58 6.14
CA LEU A 3 -6.33 -1.89 6.57
C LEU A 3 -7.70 -1.80 7.26
N LEU A 4 -8.06 -0.66 7.85
CA LEU A 4 -9.37 -0.46 8.47
C LEU A 4 -10.49 -0.30 7.44
N VAL A 5 -10.17 0.07 6.19
CA VAL A 5 -11.17 0.36 5.16
C VAL A 5 -11.96 -0.89 4.79
N LEU A 6 -11.29 -2.03 4.63
CA LEU A 6 -11.95 -3.29 4.27
C LEU A 6 -13.03 -3.71 5.29
N PRO A 7 -12.75 -3.85 6.60
CA PRO A 7 -13.77 -4.22 7.57
C PRO A 7 -14.86 -3.15 7.72
N LEU A 8 -14.52 -1.86 7.61
CA LEU A 8 -15.52 -0.77 7.67
C LEU A 8 -16.49 -0.82 6.48
N MET A 9 -15.98 -1.03 5.27
CA MET A 9 -16.79 -1.11 4.05
C MET A 9 -17.65 -2.38 4.02
N LEU A 10 -17.12 -3.51 4.48
CA LEU A 10 -17.91 -4.74 4.66
C LEU A 10 -18.98 -4.58 5.75
N GLY A 11 -18.65 -3.90 6.85
CA GLY A 11 -19.62 -3.53 7.89
C GLY A 11 -20.71 -2.60 7.38
N ALA A 12 -20.35 -1.62 6.53
CA ALA A 12 -21.30 -0.73 5.88
C ALA A 12 -22.25 -1.51 4.97
N LEU A 13 -21.74 -2.46 4.19
CA LEU A 13 -22.55 -3.37 3.40
C LEU A 13 -23.51 -4.20 4.27
N LEU A 14 -23.04 -4.76 5.39
CA LEU A 14 -23.88 -5.50 6.32
C LEU A 14 -25.04 -4.64 6.85
N LEU A 15 -24.78 -3.38 7.20
CA LEU A 15 -25.80 -2.46 7.67
C LEU A 15 -26.80 -2.08 6.57
N ILE A 16 -26.33 -1.91 5.33
CA ILE A 16 -27.21 -1.73 4.16
C ILE A 16 -28.12 -2.93 3.97
N LEU A 17 -27.59 -4.15 4.07
CA LEU A 17 -28.39 -5.38 3.94
C LEU A 17 -29.38 -5.59 5.10
N ASN A 18 -29.17 -4.93 6.24
CA ASN A 18 -30.07 -4.96 7.40
C ASN A 18 -30.97 -3.72 7.49
N GLU A 19 -31.16 -2.99 6.38
CA GLU A 19 -32.05 -1.82 6.32
C GLU A 19 -31.64 -0.69 7.29
N ARG A 20 -30.33 -0.55 7.58
CA ARG A 20 -29.74 0.48 8.46
C ARG A 20 -28.77 1.41 7.70
N PRO A 21 -29.20 2.08 6.61
CA PRO A 21 -28.30 2.78 5.71
C PRO A 21 -27.56 3.97 6.33
N TRP A 22 -28.15 4.66 7.30
CA TRP A 22 -27.52 5.82 7.93
C TRP A 22 -26.38 5.43 8.89
N TRP A 23 -26.45 4.23 9.48
CA TRP A 23 -25.31 3.68 10.22
C TRP A 23 -24.19 3.26 9.27
N ALA A 24 -24.54 2.71 8.10
CA ALA A 24 -23.56 2.42 7.06
C ALA A 24 -22.84 3.69 6.59
N PHE A 25 -23.56 4.82 6.49
CA PHE A 25 -22.94 6.12 6.18
C PHE A 25 -21.90 6.52 7.22
N GLY A 26 -22.18 6.30 8.51
CA GLY A 26 -21.21 6.51 9.58
C GLY A 26 -19.91 5.69 9.39
N LEU A 27 -20.01 4.41 9.03
CA LEU A 27 -18.83 3.58 8.76
C LEU A 27 -18.05 4.03 7.52
N VAL A 28 -18.74 4.42 6.44
CA VAL A 28 -18.09 4.98 5.24
C VAL A 28 -17.40 6.30 5.58
N ALA A 29 -18.01 7.15 6.40
CA ALA A 29 -17.41 8.41 6.85
C ALA A 29 -16.12 8.16 7.65
N ILE A 30 -16.10 7.17 8.53
CA ILE A 30 -14.88 6.77 9.26
C ILE A 30 -13.83 6.20 8.29
N ALA A 31 -14.24 5.41 7.29
CA ALA A 31 -13.30 4.90 6.30
C ALA A 31 -12.62 6.02 5.50
N LEU A 32 -13.36 7.09 5.16
CA LEU A 32 -12.83 8.25 4.44
C LEU A 32 -11.80 9.06 5.24
N THR A 33 -11.72 8.89 6.57
CA THR A 33 -10.66 9.53 7.38
C THR A 33 -9.38 8.69 7.46
N ALA A 34 -9.38 7.45 6.93
CA ALA A 34 -8.21 6.57 7.00
C ALA A 34 -7.10 7.01 6.04
N LYS A 35 -7.48 7.43 4.81
CA LYS A 35 -6.57 7.93 3.77
C LYS A 35 -7.35 8.70 2.70
N GLU A 36 -6.68 9.60 2.01
CA GLU A 36 -7.24 10.51 1.00
C GLU A 36 -7.81 9.79 -0.24
N ASP A 37 -7.28 8.62 -0.59
CA ASP A 37 -7.61 7.85 -1.79
C ASP A 37 -8.72 6.80 -1.56
N VAL A 38 -9.24 6.67 -0.33
CA VAL A 38 -10.35 5.75 0.00
C VAL A 38 -11.61 6.06 -0.81
N ALA A 39 -11.79 7.30 -1.24
CA ALA A 39 -12.91 7.69 -2.09
C ALA A 39 -12.97 6.91 -3.42
N LEU A 40 -11.84 6.40 -3.92
CA LEU A 40 -11.78 5.60 -5.15
C LEU A 40 -12.59 4.30 -5.05
N VAL A 41 -12.81 3.77 -3.84
CA VAL A 41 -13.72 2.63 -3.59
C VAL A 41 -15.05 3.08 -2.97
N ALA A 42 -15.07 4.14 -2.14
CA ALA A 42 -16.28 4.59 -1.46
C ALA A 42 -17.30 5.25 -2.40
N VAL A 43 -16.85 6.01 -3.42
CA VAL A 43 -17.74 6.61 -4.43
C VAL A 43 -18.50 5.54 -5.22
N PRO A 44 -17.84 4.57 -5.90
CA PRO A 44 -18.57 3.56 -6.64
C PRO A 44 -19.42 2.67 -5.71
N PHE A 45 -18.98 2.43 -4.47
CA PHE A 45 -19.79 1.74 -3.47
C PHE A 45 -21.10 2.49 -3.17
N GLY A 46 -21.03 3.79 -2.91
CA GLY A 46 -22.21 4.64 -2.68
C GLY A 46 -23.16 4.65 -3.88
N LEU A 47 -22.62 4.78 -5.10
CA LEU A 47 -23.41 4.72 -6.34
C LEU A 47 -24.10 3.37 -6.52
N TRP A 48 -23.39 2.28 -6.27
CA TRP A 48 -23.94 0.94 -6.32
C TRP A 48 -25.03 0.71 -5.26
N VAL A 49 -24.82 1.21 -4.04
CA VAL A 49 -25.85 1.21 -2.98
C VAL A 49 -27.07 2.01 -3.41
N ALA A 50 -26.89 3.17 -4.04
CA ALA A 50 -27.99 3.99 -4.51
C ALA A 50 -28.81 3.28 -5.59
N TRP A 51 -28.13 2.58 -6.50
CA TRP A 51 -28.76 1.84 -7.57
C TRP A 51 -29.50 0.59 -7.09
N ARG A 52 -28.91 -0.18 -6.16
CA ARG A 52 -29.37 -1.53 -5.82
C ARG A 52 -30.20 -1.63 -4.53
N TYR A 53 -30.01 -0.70 -3.60
CA TYR A 53 -30.55 -0.73 -2.25
C TYR A 53 -31.26 0.59 -1.91
N HIS A 54 -30.56 1.51 -1.23
CA HIS A 54 -31.13 2.73 -0.69
C HIS A 54 -30.67 3.95 -1.48
N ARG A 55 -31.49 4.39 -2.45
CA ARG A 55 -31.18 5.49 -3.37
C ARG A 55 -30.55 6.71 -2.70
N TRP A 56 -31.21 7.25 -1.66
CA TRP A 56 -30.78 8.51 -1.06
C TRP A 56 -29.55 8.34 -0.20
N ALA A 57 -29.49 7.29 0.62
CA ALA A 57 -28.31 7.04 1.43
C ALA A 57 -27.08 6.75 0.58
N GLY A 58 -27.21 5.96 -0.49
CA GLY A 58 -26.12 5.70 -1.42
C GLY A 58 -25.64 6.97 -2.15
N LEU A 59 -26.58 7.82 -2.62
CA LEU A 59 -26.21 9.11 -3.23
C LEU A 59 -25.53 10.04 -2.22
N THR A 60 -25.98 10.05 -0.96
CA THR A 60 -25.32 10.81 0.10
C THR A 60 -23.91 10.27 0.38
N MET A 61 -23.70 8.95 0.44
CA MET A 61 -22.39 8.34 0.58
C MET A 61 -21.46 8.72 -0.58
N ALA A 62 -21.95 8.59 -1.82
CA ALA A 62 -21.17 8.93 -3.01
C ALA A 62 -20.81 10.42 -3.04
N ALA A 63 -21.78 11.30 -2.76
CA ALA A 63 -21.54 12.75 -2.70
C ALA A 63 -20.54 13.13 -1.59
N ALA A 64 -20.67 12.53 -0.41
CA ALA A 64 -19.73 12.77 0.69
C ALA A 64 -18.32 12.27 0.37
N ALA A 65 -18.19 11.08 -0.22
CA ALA A 65 -16.90 10.54 -0.64
C ALA A 65 -16.25 11.39 -1.74
N THR A 66 -17.02 11.84 -2.74
CA THR A 66 -16.54 12.78 -3.77
C THR A 66 -16.11 14.10 -3.16
N GLY A 67 -16.90 14.65 -2.22
CA GLY A 67 -16.57 15.88 -1.51
C GLY A 67 -15.29 15.75 -0.68
N ALA A 68 -15.12 14.64 0.04
CA ALA A 68 -13.90 14.36 0.80
C ALA A 68 -12.67 14.21 -0.12
N PHE A 69 -12.82 13.52 -1.24
CA PHE A 69 -11.76 13.41 -2.25
C PHE A 69 -11.35 14.78 -2.79
N ALA A 70 -12.32 15.59 -3.21
CA ALA A 70 -12.08 16.94 -3.72
C ALA A 70 -11.43 17.83 -2.66
N LEU A 71 -11.91 17.78 -1.41
CA LEU A 71 -11.33 18.52 -0.30
C LEU A 71 -9.86 18.12 -0.07
N ASN A 72 -9.56 16.83 -0.06
CA ASN A 72 -8.19 16.34 0.13
C ASN A 72 -7.26 16.80 -1.01
N PHE A 73 -7.62 16.52 -2.27
CA PHE A 73 -6.73 16.72 -3.40
C PHE A 73 -6.66 18.16 -3.91
N LEU A 74 -7.71 18.96 -3.72
CA LEU A 74 -7.76 20.35 -4.22
C LEU A 74 -7.48 21.39 -3.14
N VAL A 75 -7.59 21.04 -1.85
CA VAL A 75 -7.45 22.00 -0.75
C VAL A 75 -6.39 21.54 0.25
N LEU A 76 -6.59 20.40 0.91
CA LEU A 76 -5.74 20.01 2.04
C LEU A 76 -4.32 19.66 1.59
N LEU A 77 -4.14 18.74 0.64
CA LEU A 77 -2.81 18.34 0.19
C LEU A 77 -2.01 19.51 -0.41
N PRO A 78 -2.58 20.37 -1.29
CA PRO A 78 -1.86 21.57 -1.74
C PRO A 78 -1.54 22.55 -0.61
N ALA A 79 -2.45 22.77 0.35
CA ALA A 79 -2.25 23.73 1.44
C ALA A 79 -1.15 23.29 2.44
N PHE A 80 -0.95 21.99 2.60
CA PHE A 80 0.10 21.41 3.45
C PHE A 80 1.35 20.99 2.68
N SER A 81 1.36 21.14 1.35
CA SER A 81 2.53 20.86 0.52
C SER A 81 3.45 22.08 0.49
N PRO A 82 4.74 21.95 0.82
CA PRO A 82 5.70 23.04 0.73
C PRO A 82 5.84 23.64 -0.68
N THR A 83 5.60 22.86 -1.73
CA THR A 83 5.63 23.31 -3.13
C THR A 83 4.26 23.68 -3.68
N GLY A 84 3.18 23.43 -2.92
CA GLY A 84 1.80 23.52 -3.40
C GLY A 84 1.38 22.39 -4.36
N GLU A 85 2.31 21.54 -4.78
CA GLU A 85 2.02 20.37 -5.61
C GLU A 85 1.66 19.15 -4.75
N VAL A 86 0.76 18.30 -5.26
CA VAL A 86 0.40 17.06 -4.58
C VAL A 86 1.48 16.02 -4.83
N LEU A 87 2.08 15.47 -3.77
CA LEU A 87 3.19 14.49 -3.81
C LEU A 87 2.97 13.34 -4.82
N TYR A 88 1.72 12.96 -5.06
CA TYR A 88 1.35 11.84 -5.92
C TYR A 88 1.41 12.14 -7.42
N THR A 89 1.48 13.40 -7.86
CA THR A 89 1.44 13.75 -9.29
C THR A 89 2.62 13.15 -10.06
N GLY A 90 3.79 13.05 -9.42
CA GLY A 90 4.98 12.40 -9.98
C GLY A 90 4.80 10.92 -10.33
N ARG A 91 3.74 10.27 -9.84
CA ARG A 91 3.42 8.88 -10.17
C ARG A 91 2.64 8.74 -11.49
N TYR A 92 2.10 9.83 -12.02
CA TYR A 92 1.20 9.85 -13.17
C TYR A 92 1.66 10.85 -14.24
N THR A 93 2.96 11.08 -14.36
CA THR A 93 3.54 12.11 -15.25
C THR A 93 3.16 11.95 -16.72
N GLU A 94 2.82 10.73 -17.16
CA GLU A 94 2.29 10.48 -18.51
C GLU A 94 0.93 11.16 -18.74
N TYR A 95 0.12 11.28 -17.69
CA TYR A 95 -1.25 11.79 -17.77
C TYR A 95 -1.37 13.25 -17.32
N GLY A 96 -0.40 13.78 -16.58
CA GLY A 96 -0.36 15.20 -16.25
C GLY A 96 0.47 15.52 -15.02
N THR A 97 0.66 16.82 -14.76
CA THR A 97 1.49 17.33 -13.65
C THR A 97 0.67 17.83 -12.45
N SER A 98 -0.66 17.84 -12.56
CA SER A 98 -1.58 18.24 -11.47
C SER A 98 -2.73 17.26 -11.35
N ALA A 99 -3.45 17.26 -10.22
CA ALA A 99 -4.58 16.34 -10.00
C ALA A 99 -5.65 16.45 -11.10
N LEU A 100 -6.06 17.66 -11.46
CA LEU A 100 -7.02 17.87 -12.56
C LEU A 100 -6.42 17.56 -13.93
N GLY A 101 -5.13 17.87 -14.13
CA GLY A 101 -4.40 17.53 -15.35
C GLY A 101 -4.38 16.03 -15.60
N ILE A 102 -4.10 15.23 -14.56
CA ILE A 102 -4.08 13.75 -14.61
C ILE A 102 -5.47 13.23 -14.99
N ILE A 103 -6.54 13.70 -14.35
CA ILE A 103 -7.92 13.29 -14.70
C ILE A 103 -8.22 13.60 -16.17
N GLY A 104 -7.85 14.79 -16.64
CA GLY A 104 -8.02 15.19 -18.03
C GLY A 104 -7.20 14.35 -19.00
N GLY A 105 -5.94 14.05 -18.67
CA GLY A 105 -5.05 13.23 -19.49
C GLY A 105 -5.47 11.78 -19.57
N VAL A 106 -5.96 11.18 -18.48
CA VAL A 106 -6.54 9.83 -18.48
C VAL A 106 -7.73 9.77 -19.45
N ALA A 107 -8.61 10.79 -19.42
CA ALA A 107 -9.75 10.86 -20.33
C ALA A 107 -9.33 11.10 -21.80
N ALA A 108 -8.26 11.86 -22.03
CA ALA A 108 -7.77 12.20 -23.36
C ALA A 108 -6.94 11.09 -24.02
N ASN A 109 -6.38 10.14 -23.24
CA ASN A 109 -5.44 9.14 -23.73
C ASN A 109 -5.91 7.68 -23.46
N PRO A 110 -7.09 7.27 -23.97
CA PRO A 110 -7.65 5.94 -23.68
C PRO A 110 -6.78 4.77 -24.19
N VAL A 111 -5.96 4.99 -25.23
CA VAL A 111 -5.04 3.96 -25.75
C VAL A 111 -3.89 3.72 -24.78
N SER A 112 -3.28 4.77 -24.22
CA SER A 112 -2.26 4.64 -23.16
C SER A 112 -2.83 3.95 -21.93
N VAL A 113 -4.02 4.38 -21.48
CA VAL A 113 -4.74 3.77 -20.34
C VAL A 113 -4.92 2.27 -20.54
N LEU A 114 -5.34 1.86 -21.74
CA LEU A 114 -5.51 0.45 -22.06
C LEU A 114 -4.15 -0.28 -22.07
N GLY A 115 -3.11 0.34 -22.62
CA GLY A 115 -1.74 -0.17 -22.59
C GLY A 115 -1.26 -0.46 -21.17
N ASP A 116 -1.42 0.49 -20.25
CA ASP A 116 -1.00 0.36 -18.85
C ASP A 116 -1.78 -0.71 -18.10
N ILE A 117 -3.10 -0.79 -18.30
CA ILE A 117 -3.95 -1.80 -17.67
C ILE A 117 -3.64 -3.20 -18.21
N THR A 118 -3.25 -3.33 -19.49
CA THR A 118 -2.94 -4.61 -20.14
C THR A 118 -1.46 -4.98 -20.10
N ARG A 119 -0.62 -4.19 -19.43
CA ARG A 119 0.78 -4.52 -19.17
C ARG A 119 0.88 -5.83 -18.38
N ALA A 120 1.93 -6.61 -18.63
CA ALA A 120 2.05 -7.96 -18.09
C ALA A 120 2.01 -8.02 -16.54
N ASP A 121 2.60 -7.03 -15.88
CA ASP A 121 2.58 -6.86 -14.42
C ASP A 121 1.21 -6.44 -13.90
N SER A 122 0.53 -5.48 -14.55
CA SER A 122 -0.86 -5.11 -14.24
C SER A 122 -1.81 -6.31 -14.38
N LEU A 123 -1.65 -7.12 -15.42
CA LEU A 123 -2.44 -8.33 -15.62
C LEU A 123 -2.12 -9.42 -14.60
N ALA A 124 -0.84 -9.61 -14.24
CA ALA A 124 -0.44 -10.51 -13.17
C ALA A 124 -1.03 -10.08 -11.83
N TYR A 125 -0.97 -8.78 -11.52
CA TYR A 125 -1.59 -8.17 -10.35
C TYR A 125 -3.09 -8.43 -10.29
N LEU A 126 -3.84 -8.15 -11.36
CA LEU A 126 -5.29 -8.36 -11.41
C LEU A 126 -5.66 -9.84 -11.32
N ARG A 127 -4.88 -10.72 -11.95
CA ARG A 127 -5.00 -12.17 -11.78
C ARG A 127 -4.85 -12.53 -10.31
N ASP A 128 -3.78 -12.10 -9.66
CA ASP A 128 -3.47 -12.46 -8.28
C ASP A 128 -4.55 -11.94 -7.31
N MET A 129 -5.04 -10.71 -7.54
CA MET A 129 -6.20 -10.15 -6.83
C MET A 129 -7.43 -11.04 -6.92
N VAL A 130 -7.82 -11.47 -8.12
CA VAL A 130 -8.99 -12.35 -8.30
C VAL A 130 -8.73 -13.75 -7.76
N LEU A 131 -7.50 -14.26 -7.82
CA LEU A 131 -7.13 -15.56 -7.26
C LEU A 131 -7.28 -15.63 -5.74
N THR A 132 -7.20 -14.50 -5.01
CA THR A 132 -7.54 -14.46 -3.57
C THR A 132 -8.99 -14.80 -3.29
N ALA A 133 -9.90 -14.50 -4.23
CA ALA A 133 -11.33 -14.76 -4.10
C ALA A 133 -11.99 -15.01 -5.47
N PRO A 134 -11.76 -16.17 -6.12
CA PRO A 134 -12.20 -16.47 -7.49
C PRO A 134 -13.71 -16.43 -7.69
N THR A 135 -14.48 -16.60 -6.62
CA THR A 135 -15.94 -16.44 -6.65
C THR A 135 -16.36 -15.04 -7.08
N SER A 136 -15.49 -14.03 -6.92
CA SER A 136 -15.74 -12.66 -7.40
C SER A 136 -16.04 -12.56 -8.89
N LEU A 137 -15.48 -13.47 -9.71
CA LEU A 137 -15.74 -13.54 -11.16
C LEU A 137 -17.20 -13.85 -11.49
N ALA A 138 -17.95 -14.46 -10.57
CA ALA A 138 -19.39 -14.70 -10.74
C ALA A 138 -20.25 -13.45 -10.46
N ALA A 139 -19.63 -12.31 -10.08
CA ALA A 139 -20.30 -11.03 -9.87
C ALA A 139 -19.56 -9.87 -10.58
N PRO A 140 -19.41 -9.91 -11.93
CA PRO A 140 -18.59 -8.95 -12.66
C PRO A 140 -19.06 -7.49 -12.53
N VAL A 141 -20.37 -7.27 -12.38
CA VAL A 141 -20.93 -5.92 -12.14
C VAL A 141 -20.46 -5.35 -10.80
N VAL A 142 -20.26 -6.20 -9.78
CA VAL A 142 -19.79 -5.79 -8.47
C VAL A 142 -18.27 -5.53 -8.48
N LEU A 143 -17.51 -6.23 -9.34
CA LEU A 143 -16.08 -5.94 -9.55
C LEU A 143 -15.83 -4.53 -10.08
N LEU A 144 -16.81 -3.90 -10.74
CA LEU A 144 -16.71 -2.50 -11.18
C LEU A 144 -16.53 -1.51 -10.01
N LEU A 145 -16.84 -1.92 -8.78
CA LEU A 145 -16.51 -1.14 -7.57
C LEU A 145 -15.01 -0.86 -7.45
N GLY A 146 -14.18 -1.79 -7.94
CA GLY A 146 -12.72 -1.67 -7.94
C GLY A 146 -12.17 -0.93 -9.15
N LEU A 147 -13.00 -0.54 -10.13
CA LEU A 147 -12.50 0.05 -11.37
C LEU A 147 -11.65 1.31 -11.15
N PRO A 148 -12.08 2.31 -10.34
CA PRO A 148 -11.28 3.52 -10.15
C PRO A 148 -9.93 3.25 -9.48
N ILE A 149 -9.89 2.35 -8.48
CA ILE A 149 -8.61 2.01 -7.84
C ILE A 149 -7.72 1.15 -8.74
N THR A 150 -8.30 0.23 -9.52
CA THR A 150 -7.53 -0.52 -10.53
C THR A 150 -6.86 0.42 -11.52
N MET A 151 -7.59 1.44 -12.00
CA MET A 151 -7.00 2.47 -12.86
C MET A 151 -5.89 3.22 -12.12
N ALA A 152 -6.17 3.77 -10.94
CA ALA A 152 -5.16 4.51 -10.18
C ALA A 152 -3.89 3.68 -9.92
N ASN A 153 -4.01 2.39 -9.65
CA ASN A 153 -2.86 1.52 -9.42
C ASN A 153 -2.11 1.21 -10.72
N ALA A 154 -2.81 0.79 -11.78
CA ALA A 154 -2.19 0.35 -13.03
C ALA A 154 -1.49 1.49 -13.81
N LEU A 155 -2.05 2.71 -13.73
CA LEU A 155 -1.52 3.90 -14.40
C LEU A 155 -0.33 4.53 -13.67
N SER A 156 0.02 4.01 -12.49
CA SER A 156 1.08 4.56 -11.68
C SER A 156 2.44 4.01 -12.07
N THR A 157 3.45 4.89 -12.08
CA THR A 157 4.86 4.50 -12.16
C THR A 157 5.37 3.90 -10.83
N HIS A 158 4.59 3.98 -9.75
CA HIS A 158 4.96 3.45 -8.44
C HIS A 158 4.60 1.97 -8.31
N PHE A 159 5.57 1.10 -8.56
CA PHE A 159 5.37 -0.35 -8.68
C PHE A 159 4.66 -1.01 -7.48
N TYR A 160 4.82 -0.46 -6.28
CA TYR A 160 4.14 -0.94 -5.07
C TYR A 160 2.60 -0.94 -5.19
N GLN A 161 2.01 -0.13 -6.08
CA GLN A 161 0.55 -0.06 -6.26
C GLN A 161 -0.01 -1.25 -7.04
N ILE A 162 0.81 -1.97 -7.81
CA ILE A 162 0.43 -3.17 -8.57
C ILE A 162 1.08 -4.45 -8.02
N ASP A 163 1.47 -4.46 -6.74
CA ASP A 163 2.05 -5.62 -6.09
C ASP A 163 1.21 -6.03 -4.87
N ILE A 164 0.71 -7.28 -4.90
CA ILE A 164 -0.17 -7.86 -3.87
C ILE A 164 0.44 -7.86 -2.46
N ARG A 165 1.76 -7.79 -2.36
CA ARG A 165 2.48 -7.78 -1.08
C ARG A 165 2.39 -6.44 -0.35
N TYR A 166 1.95 -5.38 -1.03
CA TYR A 166 1.86 -4.04 -0.46
C TYR A 166 0.41 -3.61 -0.18
N HIS A 167 0.27 -2.69 0.77
CA HIS A 167 -1.01 -2.27 1.33
C HIS A 167 -1.93 -1.52 0.36
N TYR A 168 -1.41 -1.02 -0.78
CA TYR A 168 -2.18 -0.29 -1.80
C TYR A 168 -3.31 -1.12 -2.43
N THR A 169 -3.25 -2.43 -2.26
CA THR A 169 -4.20 -3.38 -2.84
C THR A 169 -5.48 -3.52 -2.01
N ILE A 170 -5.48 -3.02 -0.76
CA ILE A 170 -6.58 -3.24 0.19
C ILE A 170 -7.92 -2.70 -0.28
N TYR A 171 -7.93 -1.61 -1.07
CA TYR A 171 -9.17 -1.05 -1.62
C TYR A 171 -9.70 -1.91 -2.76
N LEU A 172 -8.83 -2.43 -3.62
CA LEU A 172 -9.23 -3.39 -4.65
C LEU A 172 -9.70 -4.70 -4.00
N LEU A 173 -9.01 -5.19 -2.97
CA LEU A 173 -9.43 -6.33 -2.16
C LEU A 173 -10.80 -6.10 -1.51
N THR A 174 -11.13 -4.87 -1.13
CA THR A 174 -12.47 -4.54 -0.62
C THR A 174 -13.54 -4.75 -1.70
N ALA A 175 -13.30 -4.27 -2.92
CA ALA A 175 -14.21 -4.49 -4.05
C ALA A 175 -14.31 -5.97 -4.45
N VAL A 176 -13.16 -6.66 -4.54
CA VAL A 176 -13.06 -8.10 -4.82
C VAL A 176 -13.78 -8.92 -3.75
N GLY A 177 -13.60 -8.57 -2.47
CA GLY A 177 -14.27 -9.23 -1.35
C GLY A 177 -15.79 -9.06 -1.39
N ILE A 178 -16.29 -7.85 -1.67
CA ILE A 178 -17.72 -7.64 -1.88
C ILE A 178 -18.20 -8.47 -3.09
N ALA A 179 -17.53 -8.42 -4.23
CA ALA A 179 -17.88 -9.22 -5.40
C ALA A 179 -17.89 -10.73 -5.11
N ALA A 180 -16.91 -11.22 -4.34
CA ALA A 180 -16.81 -12.62 -3.92
C ALA A 180 -18.02 -13.07 -3.10
N LEU A 181 -18.56 -12.22 -2.23
CA LEU A 181 -19.79 -12.52 -1.46
C LEU A 181 -20.99 -12.71 -2.41
N TYR A 182 -21.17 -11.82 -3.38
CA TYR A 182 -22.28 -11.92 -4.35
C TYR A 182 -22.11 -13.10 -5.28
N GLY A 183 -20.89 -13.33 -5.76
CA GLY A 183 -20.57 -14.44 -6.65
C GLY A 183 -20.68 -15.80 -5.97
N ALA A 184 -20.27 -15.90 -4.70
CA ALA A 184 -20.47 -17.10 -3.89
C ALA A 184 -21.97 -17.40 -3.70
N ARG A 185 -22.80 -16.39 -3.40
CA ARG A 185 -24.25 -16.54 -3.33
C ARG A 185 -24.85 -17.00 -4.66
N TRP A 186 -24.41 -16.40 -5.78
CA TRP A 186 -24.86 -16.81 -7.11
C TRP A 186 -24.51 -18.27 -7.41
N LEU A 187 -23.27 -18.70 -7.10
CA LEU A 187 -22.82 -20.08 -7.25
C LEU A 187 -23.61 -21.04 -6.37
N GLN A 188 -23.89 -20.67 -5.11
CA GLN A 188 -24.66 -21.50 -4.18
C GLN A 188 -26.08 -21.82 -4.71
N THR A 189 -26.67 -20.92 -5.50
CA THR A 189 -28.01 -21.15 -6.10
C THR A 189 -27.98 -22.02 -7.36
N ARG A 190 -26.82 -22.30 -7.93
CA ARG A 190 -26.65 -22.99 -9.23
C ARG A 190 -25.81 -24.26 -9.16
N ALA A 191 -24.88 -24.33 -8.21
CA ALA A 191 -24.03 -25.48 -7.97
C ALA A 191 -24.65 -26.39 -6.90
N SER A 192 -24.39 -27.69 -7.00
CA SER A 192 -24.67 -28.59 -5.88
C SER A 192 -23.84 -28.20 -4.67
N ARG A 193 -24.31 -28.54 -3.45
CA ARG A 193 -23.56 -28.31 -2.21
C ARG A 193 -22.14 -28.87 -2.27
N THR A 194 -21.99 -30.05 -2.88
CA THR A 194 -20.69 -30.70 -3.08
C THR A 194 -19.79 -29.88 -4.01
N ALA A 195 -20.30 -29.43 -5.17
CA ALA A 195 -19.53 -28.62 -6.10
C ALA A 195 -19.12 -27.28 -5.49
N TYR A 196 -20.01 -26.62 -4.74
CA TYR A 196 -19.68 -25.41 -4.00
C TYR A 196 -18.60 -25.65 -2.94
N GLY A 197 -18.69 -26.75 -2.19
CA GLY A 197 -17.67 -27.14 -1.21
C GLY A 197 -16.28 -27.34 -1.85
N TRP A 198 -16.22 -27.99 -3.01
CA TRP A 198 -14.97 -28.15 -3.77
C TRP A 198 -14.43 -26.83 -4.31
N ILE A 199 -15.30 -25.92 -4.79
CA ILE A 199 -14.88 -24.57 -5.20
C ILE A 199 -14.24 -23.85 -4.01
N VAL A 200 -14.91 -23.81 -2.86
CA VAL A 200 -14.36 -23.15 -1.65
C VAL A 200 -13.05 -23.80 -1.22
N ALA A 201 -12.97 -25.13 -1.18
CA ALA A 201 -11.74 -25.84 -0.82
C ALA A 201 -10.59 -25.54 -1.80
N ALA A 202 -10.87 -25.50 -3.10
CA ALA A 202 -9.88 -25.15 -4.12
C ALA A 202 -9.40 -23.69 -3.99
N VAL A 203 -10.31 -22.75 -3.69
CA VAL A 203 -9.95 -21.34 -3.42
C VAL A 203 -9.05 -21.23 -2.20
N VAL A 204 -9.42 -21.87 -1.09
CA VAL A 204 -8.61 -21.86 0.15
C VAL A 204 -7.25 -22.49 -0.09
N LEU A 205 -7.20 -23.62 -0.80
CA LEU A 205 -5.95 -24.29 -1.15
C LEU A 205 -5.07 -23.43 -2.07
N ALA A 206 -5.65 -22.79 -3.09
CA ALA A 206 -4.91 -21.91 -4.00
C ALA A 206 -4.37 -20.67 -3.27
N ALA A 207 -5.15 -20.07 -2.38
CA ALA A 207 -4.69 -18.97 -1.54
C ALA A 207 -3.56 -19.43 -0.60
N PHE A 208 -3.68 -20.60 0.01
CA PHE A 208 -2.65 -21.17 0.88
C PHE A 208 -1.34 -21.46 0.13
N LEU A 209 -1.42 -22.07 -1.05
CA LEU A 209 -0.24 -22.45 -1.84
C LEU A 209 0.41 -21.28 -2.59
N GLY A 210 -0.39 -20.31 -3.07
CA GLY A 210 0.09 -19.25 -3.95
C GLY A 210 0.33 -17.89 -3.28
N LEU A 211 -0.33 -17.60 -2.16
CA LEU A 211 -0.30 -16.29 -1.49
C LEU A 211 -0.03 -16.36 0.02
N GLY A 212 -0.25 -17.52 0.63
CA GLY A 212 0.08 -17.80 2.02
C GLY A 212 1.56 -18.20 2.21
N PRO A 213 1.97 -18.54 3.44
CA PRO A 213 3.31 -19.06 3.74
C PRO A 213 3.42 -20.52 3.29
N GLY A 214 3.06 -20.81 2.03
CA GLY A 214 3.21 -22.12 1.42
C GLY A 214 4.67 -22.60 1.43
N PRO A 215 5.00 -23.72 0.77
CA PRO A 215 6.32 -24.32 0.86
C PRO A 215 7.49 -23.38 0.52
N ASP A 216 7.25 -22.35 -0.30
CA ASP A 216 8.24 -21.32 -0.69
C ASP A 216 8.10 -20.00 0.11
N GLY A 217 7.46 -20.03 1.29
CA GLY A 217 7.02 -18.92 2.14
C GLY A 217 8.09 -17.92 2.63
N SER A 218 9.28 -17.94 2.04
CA SER A 218 10.40 -17.00 2.17
C SER A 218 10.01 -15.52 2.23
N ALA A 219 8.94 -15.10 1.56
CA ALA A 219 8.42 -13.73 1.65
C ALA A 219 7.91 -13.36 3.06
N TRP A 220 7.64 -14.37 3.89
CA TRP A 220 7.15 -14.28 5.28
C TRP A 220 8.17 -14.83 6.29
N ASP A 221 9.36 -15.22 5.85
CA ASP A 221 10.41 -15.63 6.77
C ASP A 221 10.82 -14.44 7.64
N GLY A 222 11.12 -14.76 8.90
CA GLY A 222 11.60 -13.79 9.87
C GLY A 222 12.98 -13.23 9.48
N LEU A 223 13.63 -12.60 10.44
CA LEU A 223 15.05 -12.28 10.30
C LEU A 223 15.84 -13.59 10.33
N GLU A 224 16.68 -13.83 9.32
CA GLU A 224 17.47 -15.07 9.22
C GLU A 224 18.37 -15.29 10.44
N ASP A 225 18.91 -14.21 11.01
CA ASP A 225 19.72 -14.24 12.23
C ASP A 225 19.15 -13.30 13.31
N ALA A 226 17.94 -13.65 13.80
CA ALA A 226 17.26 -12.86 14.83
C ALA A 226 18.12 -12.65 16.09
N ALA A 227 18.93 -13.63 16.48
CA ALA A 227 19.80 -13.53 17.66
C ALA A 227 20.94 -12.53 17.45
N ALA A 228 21.59 -12.53 16.27
CA ALA A 228 22.60 -11.52 15.96
C ALA A 228 22.00 -10.12 15.83
N VAL A 229 20.79 -9.99 15.29
CA VAL A 229 20.08 -8.71 15.24
C VAL A 229 19.76 -8.20 16.65
N GLU A 230 19.24 -9.06 17.54
CA GLU A 230 18.95 -8.68 18.93
C GLU A 230 20.23 -8.26 19.66
N ALA A 231 21.31 -9.03 19.53
CA ALA A 231 22.62 -8.67 20.08
C ALA A 231 23.17 -7.36 19.51
N ALA A 232 22.95 -7.08 18.22
CA ALA A 232 23.34 -5.81 17.61
C ALA A 232 22.52 -4.62 18.15
N ILE A 233 21.21 -4.80 18.34
CA ILE A 233 20.33 -3.77 18.90
C ILE A 233 20.69 -3.46 20.35
N ASP A 234 21.06 -4.47 21.14
CA ASP A 234 21.45 -4.33 22.55
C ASP A 234 22.74 -3.51 22.75
N LEU A 235 23.61 -3.43 21.73
CA LEU A 235 24.81 -2.60 21.76
C LEU A 235 24.52 -1.11 21.54
N ILE A 236 23.38 -0.79 20.95
CA ILE A 236 22.97 0.58 20.64
C ILE A 236 22.28 1.16 21.88
N GLY A 237 22.77 2.27 22.40
CA GLY A 237 22.16 2.95 23.54
C GLY A 237 20.71 3.41 23.28
N PRO A 238 19.92 3.67 24.33
CA PRO A 238 18.51 4.06 24.20
C PRO A 238 18.32 5.50 23.68
N ASP A 239 19.37 6.32 23.69
CA ASP A 239 19.35 7.71 23.22
C ASP A 239 20.20 7.93 21.96
N ASP A 240 20.97 6.92 21.55
CA ASP A 240 21.87 7.00 20.40
C ASP A 240 21.08 7.24 19.10
N VAL A 241 21.62 8.07 18.22
CA VAL A 241 21.01 8.35 16.92
C VAL A 241 21.40 7.26 15.92
N VAL A 242 20.41 6.59 15.32
CA VAL A 242 20.63 5.44 14.44
C VAL A 242 20.06 5.68 13.05
N SER A 243 20.78 5.24 12.02
CA SER A 243 20.22 5.04 10.69
C SER A 243 20.04 3.55 10.40
N ALA A 244 18.81 3.12 10.13
CA ALA A 244 18.47 1.71 9.96
C ALA A 244 17.63 1.46 8.70
N ASN A 245 17.76 0.29 8.09
CA ASN A 245 16.82 -0.11 7.03
C ASN A 245 15.41 -0.35 7.63
N SER A 246 14.36 -0.25 6.81
CA SER A 246 12.97 -0.23 7.29
C SER A 246 12.57 -1.41 8.19
N THR A 247 13.15 -2.59 7.95
CA THR A 247 12.88 -3.79 8.75
C THR A 247 13.44 -3.69 10.16
N LEU A 248 14.61 -3.07 10.36
CA LEU A 248 15.23 -2.93 11.68
C LEU A 248 14.80 -1.66 12.39
N ALA A 249 14.48 -0.59 11.65
CA ALA A 249 14.06 0.69 12.20
C ALA A 249 12.86 0.58 13.16
N VAL A 250 11.92 -0.34 12.91
CA VAL A 250 10.75 -0.54 13.78
C VAL A 250 11.10 -1.06 15.18
N HIS A 251 12.21 -1.80 15.31
CA HIS A 251 12.69 -2.27 16.61
C HIS A 251 13.38 -1.16 17.41
N LEU A 252 13.86 -0.13 16.72
CA LEU A 252 14.61 0.99 17.29
C LEU A 252 13.72 2.22 17.53
N ALA A 253 12.47 2.20 17.06
CA ALA A 253 11.53 3.33 17.03
C ALA A 253 11.10 3.87 18.41
N HIS A 254 11.56 3.25 19.51
CA HIS A 254 11.43 3.79 20.87
C HIS A 254 12.45 4.89 21.20
N ARG A 255 13.48 5.07 20.35
CA ARG A 255 14.48 6.15 20.46
C ARG A 255 13.90 7.48 20.03
N THR A 256 14.48 8.57 20.55
CA THR A 256 14.11 9.93 20.16
C THR A 256 14.35 10.20 18.67
N THR A 257 15.44 9.65 18.11
CA THR A 257 15.80 9.86 16.70
C THR A 257 16.22 8.54 16.05
N VAL A 258 15.47 8.14 15.01
CA VAL A 258 15.84 7.03 14.12
C VAL A 258 15.61 7.48 12.69
N TYR A 259 16.65 7.37 11.87
CA TYR A 259 16.57 7.60 10.44
C TYR A 259 16.33 6.29 9.69
N ARG A 260 15.57 6.39 8.60
CA ARG A 260 15.50 5.34 7.61
C ARG A 260 16.70 5.47 6.67
N PHE A 261 17.63 4.53 6.74
CA PHE A 261 18.79 4.47 5.86
C PHE A 261 18.35 4.47 4.38
N PRO A 262 18.98 5.25 3.48
CA PRO A 262 20.26 5.96 3.64
C PRO A 262 20.16 7.39 4.23
N ASN A 263 18.99 7.86 4.67
CA ASN A 263 18.95 9.12 5.40
C ASN A 263 19.75 8.97 6.72
N PRO A 264 20.47 10.00 7.16
CA PRO A 264 20.56 11.35 6.60
C PRO A 264 21.66 11.54 5.54
N PHE A 265 22.39 10.49 5.16
CA PHE A 265 23.55 10.58 4.25
C PHE A 265 23.17 10.86 2.80
N ARG A 266 22.01 10.35 2.37
CA ARG A 266 21.43 10.59 1.05
C ARG A 266 19.93 10.72 1.19
N GLU A 267 19.39 11.77 0.61
CA GLU A 267 17.96 12.03 0.58
C GLU A 267 17.23 10.88 -0.14
N LEU A 268 16.37 10.16 0.58
CA LEU A 268 15.53 9.09 0.03
C LEU A 268 14.19 9.06 0.76
N ASP A 269 13.07 9.19 0.03
CA ASP A 269 11.71 9.24 0.60
C ASP A 269 11.57 10.27 1.76
N TYR A 270 12.49 11.22 1.83
CA TYR A 270 12.62 12.26 2.83
C TYR A 270 12.77 13.57 2.09
N GLY A 271 12.12 14.62 2.57
CA GLY A 271 12.20 15.94 1.95
C GLY A 271 11.30 16.13 0.72
N THR A 272 11.13 17.40 0.37
CA THR A 272 10.39 17.86 -0.81
C THR A 272 11.45 18.33 -1.80
N PRO A 273 11.44 17.87 -3.06
CA PRO A 273 12.46 18.25 -4.03
C PRO A 273 12.66 19.77 -4.08
N GLY A 274 13.92 20.21 -3.95
CA GLY A 274 14.28 21.63 -3.93
C GLY A 274 14.18 22.30 -2.55
N ILE A 275 13.84 21.56 -1.50
CA ILE A 275 13.98 22.00 -0.11
C ILE A 275 15.18 21.29 0.47
N ASP A 276 16.19 22.08 0.84
CA ASP A 276 17.37 21.57 1.55
C ASP A 276 16.98 21.22 2.98
N TYR A 277 16.81 19.93 3.23
CA TYR A 277 16.87 19.41 4.57
C TYR A 277 18.34 19.09 4.77
N ASP A 278 19.01 19.81 5.68
CA ASP A 278 20.35 19.45 6.17
C ASP A 278 20.16 18.59 7.43
N PRO A 279 19.80 17.30 7.32
CA PRO A 279 19.70 16.47 8.49
C PRO A 279 21.12 16.30 9.04
N PRO A 280 21.31 16.38 10.37
CA PRO A 280 22.64 16.34 10.96
C PRO A 280 23.21 14.93 10.86
N ALA A 281 23.76 14.57 9.70
CA ALA A 281 24.47 13.32 9.49
C ALA A 281 25.67 13.19 10.44
N GLY A 282 26.15 14.32 10.97
CA GLY A 282 27.10 14.43 12.08
C GLY A 282 26.67 13.78 13.39
N ASP A 283 25.37 13.67 13.64
CA ASP A 283 24.83 13.19 14.91
C ASP A 283 24.57 11.69 14.89
N VAL A 284 24.53 11.04 13.72
CA VAL A 284 24.33 9.59 13.63
C VAL A 284 25.53 8.87 14.24
N GLU A 285 25.27 8.02 15.23
CA GLU A 285 26.27 7.24 15.96
C GLU A 285 26.34 5.80 15.45
N TRP A 286 25.23 5.26 14.95
CA TRP A 286 25.13 3.88 14.47
C TRP A 286 24.43 3.76 13.12
N ILE A 287 24.91 2.81 12.32
CA ILE A 287 24.21 2.31 11.14
C ILE A 287 23.96 0.82 11.37
N ILE A 288 22.71 0.37 11.27
CA ILE A 288 22.36 -1.05 11.40
C ILE A 288 21.48 -1.49 10.23
N LEU A 289 21.94 -2.49 9.50
CA LEU A 289 21.32 -2.93 8.25
C LEU A 289 21.21 -4.45 8.23
N ASP A 290 20.16 -4.96 7.60
CA ASP A 290 20.05 -6.35 7.15
C ASP A 290 20.55 -6.40 5.69
N PRO A 291 21.74 -6.99 5.42
CA PRO A 291 22.32 -7.05 4.08
C PRO A 291 21.43 -7.74 3.05
N ASN A 292 20.69 -8.77 3.46
CA ASN A 292 19.82 -9.55 2.57
C ASN A 292 18.60 -8.74 2.15
N ARG A 293 18.18 -7.77 2.97
CA ARG A 293 17.04 -6.88 2.67
C ARG A 293 17.44 -5.52 2.08
N LEU A 294 18.72 -5.17 2.07
CA LEU A 294 19.24 -3.98 1.38
C LEU A 294 19.20 -4.10 -0.15
N VAL A 295 19.28 -5.33 -0.68
CA VAL A 295 19.35 -5.62 -2.12
C VAL A 295 18.19 -5.03 -2.93
N ASN A 296 17.03 -4.83 -2.30
CA ASN A 296 15.84 -4.26 -2.95
C ASN A 296 15.91 -2.73 -3.14
N PHE A 297 16.94 -2.06 -2.62
CA PHE A 297 17.11 -0.61 -2.69
C PHE A 297 18.50 -0.27 -3.24
N ALA A 298 18.65 -0.20 -4.56
CA ALA A 298 19.93 0.10 -5.23
C ALA A 298 20.65 1.31 -4.64
N TYR A 299 19.92 2.39 -4.36
CA TYR A 299 20.46 3.61 -3.74
C TYR A 299 21.04 3.40 -2.34
N ALA A 300 20.44 2.51 -1.53
CA ALA A 300 20.96 2.20 -0.20
C ALA A 300 22.30 1.45 -0.30
N ASN A 301 22.41 0.50 -1.22
CA ASN A 301 23.67 -0.20 -1.49
C ASN A 301 24.75 0.73 -2.04
N GLU A 302 24.40 1.63 -2.96
CA GLU A 302 25.30 2.68 -3.47
C GLU A 302 25.82 3.54 -2.32
N THR A 303 24.93 4.09 -1.48
CA THR A 303 25.33 4.94 -0.36
C THR A 303 26.20 4.19 0.66
N LEU A 304 25.87 2.95 0.99
CA LEU A 304 26.71 2.14 1.87
C LEU A 304 28.10 1.93 1.27
N THR A 305 28.17 1.64 -0.03
CA THR A 305 29.45 1.45 -0.74
C THR A 305 30.28 2.73 -0.74
N GLU A 306 29.65 3.88 -1.02
CA GLU A 306 30.29 5.19 -0.99
C GLU A 306 30.83 5.55 0.40
N LEU A 307 30.01 5.35 1.45
CA LEU A 307 30.41 5.59 2.84
C LEU A 307 31.61 4.72 3.24
N LEU A 308 31.62 3.45 2.85
CA LEU A 308 32.69 2.53 3.19
C LEU A 308 33.97 2.76 2.36
N ALA A 309 33.86 3.28 1.14
CA ALA A 309 34.98 3.58 0.26
C ALA A 309 35.68 4.91 0.58
N ASP A 310 35.04 5.80 1.34
CA ASP A 310 35.62 7.08 1.76
C ASP A 310 36.90 6.84 2.60
N ARG A 311 38.00 7.50 2.24
CA ARG A 311 39.28 7.39 2.97
C ARG A 311 39.22 8.00 4.37
N THR A 312 38.27 8.90 4.60
CA THR A 312 38.00 9.54 5.89
C THR A 312 36.88 8.83 6.67
N ASN A 313 36.37 7.71 6.14
CA ASN A 313 35.23 6.96 6.67
C ASN A 313 35.29 6.83 8.21
N PRO A 314 34.34 7.46 8.93
CA PRO A 314 34.29 7.41 10.39
C PRO A 314 33.65 6.11 10.91
N TRP A 315 33.16 5.23 10.03
CA TRP A 315 32.42 4.03 10.38
C TRP A 315 33.34 2.82 10.59
N GLU A 316 33.19 2.17 11.73
CA GLU A 316 33.84 0.90 12.05
C GLU A 316 32.82 -0.23 12.19
N PRO A 317 33.05 -1.40 11.55
CA PRO A 317 32.17 -2.53 11.72
C PRO A 317 32.34 -3.13 13.12
N VAL A 318 31.25 -3.17 13.88
CA VAL A 318 31.17 -3.83 15.20
C VAL A 318 30.65 -5.25 15.05
N ILE A 319 29.64 -5.44 14.20
CA ILE A 319 29.12 -6.76 13.82
C ILE A 319 29.01 -6.78 12.29
N SER A 320 29.49 -7.86 11.67
CA SER A 320 29.35 -8.11 10.23
C SER A 320 29.11 -9.59 10.02
N THR A 321 27.85 -9.94 9.81
CA THR A 321 27.37 -11.30 9.53
C THR A 321 26.49 -11.25 8.28
N ASP A 322 26.09 -12.41 7.77
CA ASP A 322 25.19 -12.47 6.62
C ASP A 322 23.81 -11.85 6.93
N GLY A 323 23.36 -11.89 8.19
CA GLY A 323 22.04 -11.38 8.61
C GLY A 323 22.02 -9.96 9.19
N VAL A 324 23.17 -9.42 9.62
CA VAL A 324 23.26 -8.06 10.18
C VAL A 324 24.63 -7.43 9.98
N LEU A 325 24.61 -6.16 9.59
CA LEU A 325 25.76 -5.25 9.56
C LEU A 325 25.50 -4.11 10.55
N LEU A 326 26.32 -4.02 11.59
CA LEU A 326 26.33 -2.93 12.57
C LEU A 326 27.63 -2.14 12.44
N LEU A 327 27.50 -0.87 12.12
CA LEU A 327 28.60 0.09 12.07
C LEU A 327 28.45 1.12 13.19
N ARG A 328 29.56 1.43 13.84
CA ARG A 328 29.67 2.50 14.83
C ARG A 328 30.47 3.66 14.26
N ARG A 329 30.12 4.89 14.61
CA ARG A 329 30.96 6.06 14.36
C ARG A 329 32.11 6.14 15.38
N ARG A 330 33.32 6.40 14.90
CA ARG A 330 34.51 6.68 15.73
C ARG A 330 34.47 8.03 16.43
#